data_AF-A0A1R4H6A7-F1
#
_entry.id   AF-A0A1R4H6A7-F1
#
_cell.length_a   1.000
_cell.length_b   1.000
_cell.length_c   1.000
_cell.angle_alpha   90.00
_cell.angle_beta   90.00
_cell.angle_gamma   90.00
#
_symmetry.space_group_name_H-M   'P 1'
#
loop_
_entity.id
_entity.type
_entity.pdbx_description
1 polymer ?
#
loop_
_entity_poly.entity_id
_entity_poly.type
_entity_poly.pdbx_seq_one_letter_code
_entity_poly.pdbx_strand_id
1 'polypeptide(L)'
;MSINCAWLSKLTKPINLKLNKNGQAYGLTVLAPIKKGHADKLRNTLAKIPPVDVDSPLANIPLTHNARFNVIDDLPFIGAPALYDHLQNQYLLFSCVFDTGNSNASSVEADLDAYLQQMFAAMPEDITKIWGHCVDFPEPLTLPAFQDFVKKYQISGGLFFADYPDNSAEQVRRSLFEQKQFIHFAIKAQDIKGSEPAQLKADFYAFYKTLANTPTPPAGSII
;
A
#
# COMPACT_ATOMS: atom_id res chain seq x y z
N MET A 1 33.07 6.38 -3.84
CA MET A 1 33.37 5.66 -2.57
C MET A 1 32.43 4.47 -2.54
N SER A 2 32.94 3.28 -2.87
CA SER A 2 32.12 2.07 -2.98
C SER A 2 31.72 1.62 -1.58
N ILE A 3 30.43 1.71 -1.25
CA ILE A 3 29.89 1.22 0.03
C ILE A 3 29.82 -0.30 -0.11
N ASN A 4 30.75 -0.99 0.54
CA ASN A 4 30.79 -2.45 0.55
C ASN A 4 29.67 -2.97 1.47
N CYS A 5 28.52 -3.25 0.86
CA CYS A 5 27.25 -3.63 1.48
C CYS A 5 27.20 -5.10 1.94
N ALA A 6 28.15 -5.52 2.79
CA ALA A 6 28.24 -6.89 3.30
C ALA A 6 27.05 -7.32 4.20
N TRP A 7 26.21 -6.39 4.65
CA TRP A 7 24.99 -6.68 5.41
C TRP A 7 23.78 -6.89 4.49
N LEU A 8 23.63 -6.08 3.44
CA LEU A 8 22.64 -6.30 2.38
C LEU A 8 22.88 -7.65 1.69
N SER A 9 24.13 -8.08 1.52
CA SER A 9 24.43 -9.41 0.95
C SER A 9 23.93 -10.60 1.81
N LYS A 10 23.65 -10.37 3.10
CA LYS A 10 23.01 -11.37 3.99
C LYS A 10 21.47 -11.36 3.89
N LEU A 11 20.88 -10.24 3.46
CA LEU A 11 19.46 -10.10 3.14
C LEU A 11 19.15 -10.51 1.69
N THR A 12 20.14 -10.52 0.80
CA THR A 12 20.02 -10.93 -0.61
C THR A 12 20.06 -12.46 -0.76
N LYS A 13 19.22 -13.18 -0.02
CA LYS A 13 18.74 -14.46 -0.57
C LYS A 13 17.93 -14.12 -1.82
N PRO A 14 17.95 -14.95 -2.88
CA PRO A 14 17.07 -14.73 -4.02
C PRO A 14 15.65 -14.54 -3.49
N ILE A 15 15.02 -13.44 -3.88
CA ILE A 15 13.71 -13.06 -3.36
C ILE A 15 12.73 -14.17 -3.73
N ASN A 16 12.13 -14.80 -2.72
CA ASN A 16 11.09 -15.79 -2.97
C ASN A 16 9.75 -15.06 -3.01
N LEU A 17 9.42 -14.55 -4.20
CA LEU A 17 8.19 -13.80 -4.45
C LEU A 17 6.92 -14.58 -4.08
N LYS A 18 6.97 -15.92 -4.09
CA LYS A 18 5.83 -16.76 -3.70
C LYS A 18 5.50 -16.68 -2.21
N LEU A 19 6.48 -16.41 -1.33
CA LEU A 19 6.24 -16.28 0.11
C LEU A 19 5.50 -14.99 0.48
N ASN A 20 5.50 -14.02 -0.43
CA ASN A 20 4.82 -12.75 -0.26
C ASN A 20 3.38 -12.77 -0.79
N LYS A 21 2.89 -13.90 -1.28
CA LYS A 21 1.53 -14.04 -1.83
C LYS A 21 0.64 -14.82 -0.87
N ASN A 22 -0.57 -14.31 -0.65
CA ASN A 22 -1.63 -14.97 0.10
C ASN A 22 -2.95 -14.78 -0.67
N GLY A 23 -3.47 -15.86 -1.27
CA GLY A 23 -4.60 -15.78 -2.20
C GLY A 23 -4.27 -14.89 -3.40
N GLN A 24 -5.11 -13.89 -3.64
CA GLN A 24 -4.94 -12.82 -4.63
C GLN A 24 -4.17 -11.61 -4.08
N ALA A 25 -3.81 -11.57 -2.80
CA ALA A 25 -3.05 -10.47 -2.22
C ALA A 25 -1.54 -10.71 -2.26
N TYR A 26 -0.76 -9.65 -2.48
CA TYR A 26 0.69 -9.67 -2.41
C TYR A 26 1.24 -8.58 -1.50
N GLY A 27 2.09 -8.97 -0.56
CA GLY A 27 2.80 -8.09 0.35
C GLY A 27 4.16 -7.66 -0.20
N LEU A 28 4.26 -6.42 -0.68
CA LEU A 28 5.54 -5.82 -1.06
C LEU A 28 6.14 -5.12 0.15
N THR A 29 7.40 -5.44 0.45
CA THR A 29 8.19 -4.70 1.43
C THR A 29 9.52 -4.30 0.80
N VAL A 30 9.80 -3.00 0.78
CA VAL A 30 11.02 -2.39 0.24
C VAL A 30 11.75 -1.72 1.38
N LEU A 31 13.04 -2.03 1.53
CA LEU A 31 13.92 -1.45 2.54
C LEU A 31 15.10 -0.77 1.84
N ALA A 32 14.93 0.51 1.49
CA ALA A 32 15.92 1.28 0.74
C ALA A 32 16.78 2.14 1.68
N PRO A 33 18.13 2.07 1.60
CA PRO A 33 19.01 2.90 2.42
C PRO A 33 18.86 4.38 2.03
N ILE A 34 18.74 5.25 3.03
CA ILE A 34 18.62 6.71 2.86
C ILE A 34 20.01 7.32 2.69
N LYS A 35 20.15 8.29 1.78
CA LYS A 35 21.37 9.09 1.60
C LYS A 35 21.76 9.75 2.93
N LYS A 36 23.05 9.78 3.25
CA LYS A 36 23.55 10.38 4.50
C LYS A 36 23.05 11.83 4.67
N GLY A 37 22.43 12.13 5.80
CA GLY A 37 21.87 13.46 6.11
C GLY A 37 20.55 13.79 5.41
N HIS A 38 19.91 12.82 4.74
CA HIS A 38 18.61 13.04 4.06
C HIS A 38 17.41 12.58 4.87
N ALA A 39 17.58 11.87 5.99
CA ALA A 39 16.45 11.31 6.75
C ALA A 39 15.45 12.37 7.23
N ASP A 40 15.91 13.50 7.76
CA ASP A 40 15.01 14.57 8.21
C ASP A 40 14.30 15.26 7.05
N LYS A 41 14.97 15.40 5.90
CA LYS A 41 14.34 15.91 4.67
C LYS A 41 13.22 14.97 4.21
N LEU A 42 13.49 13.67 4.21
CA LEU A 42 12.51 12.64 3.88
C LEU A 42 11.34 12.63 4.87
N ARG A 43 11.59 12.73 6.19
CA ARG A 43 10.51 12.88 7.18
C ARG A 43 9.65 14.10 6.91
N ASN A 44 10.26 15.25 6.60
CA ASN A 44 9.52 16.47 6.26
C ASN A 44 8.72 16.32 4.96
N THR A 45 9.18 15.53 4.00
CA THR A 45 8.42 15.17 2.81
C THR A 45 7.22 14.28 3.18
N LEU A 46 7.44 13.22 3.95
CA LEU A 46 6.39 12.27 4.36
C LEU A 46 5.33 12.94 5.26
N ALA A 47 5.72 13.86 6.14
CA ALA A 47 4.80 14.58 7.02
C ALA A 47 3.83 15.51 6.28
N LYS A 48 4.12 15.84 5.01
CA LYS A 48 3.23 16.62 4.14
C LYS A 48 2.21 15.76 3.42
N ILE A 49 2.36 14.44 3.45
CA ILE A 49 1.38 13.52 2.87
C ILE A 49 0.19 13.46 3.83
N PRO A 50 -1.04 13.76 3.38
CA PRO A 50 -2.22 13.64 4.22
C PRO A 50 -2.35 12.22 4.80
N PRO A 51 -2.51 12.05 6.12
CA PRO A 51 -2.49 10.75 6.78
C PRO A 51 -3.73 9.89 6.45
N VAL A 52 -4.85 10.53 6.12
CA VAL A 52 -6.14 9.93 5.81
C VAL A 52 -6.90 10.91 4.92
N ASP A 53 -6.66 10.88 3.61
CA ASP A 53 -7.52 11.60 2.67
C ASP A 53 -7.45 11.03 1.24
N VAL A 54 -8.46 11.37 0.43
CA VAL A 54 -8.51 11.18 -1.03
C VAL A 54 -7.29 11.81 -1.72
N ASP A 55 -6.66 12.77 -1.05
CA ASP A 55 -5.47 13.50 -1.48
C ASP A 55 -4.16 12.75 -1.23
N SER A 56 -4.17 11.57 -0.57
CA SER A 56 -2.97 10.74 -0.46
C SER A 56 -2.59 10.17 -1.83
N PRO A 57 -1.31 10.29 -2.26
CA PRO A 57 -0.88 9.75 -3.56
C PRO A 57 -1.02 8.21 -3.63
N LEU A 58 -1.01 7.54 -2.47
CA LEU A 58 -1.20 6.10 -2.37
C LEU A 58 -2.67 5.68 -2.53
N ALA A 59 -3.62 6.56 -2.19
CA ALA A 59 -5.05 6.25 -2.26
C ALA A 59 -5.55 6.10 -3.70
N ASN A 60 -4.86 6.73 -4.65
CA ASN A 60 -5.22 6.74 -6.07
C ASN A 60 -4.66 5.55 -6.86
N ILE A 61 -3.91 4.65 -6.22
CA ILE A 61 -3.36 3.45 -6.87
C ILE A 61 -4.40 2.32 -6.79
N PRO A 62 -5.06 1.92 -7.89
CA PRO A 62 -6.31 1.15 -7.83
C PRO A 62 -6.26 -0.21 -7.15
N LEU A 63 -5.10 -0.88 -7.22
CA LEU A 63 -4.90 -2.24 -6.70
C LEU A 63 -4.47 -2.27 -5.24
N THR A 64 -4.30 -1.11 -4.59
CA THR A 64 -3.73 -1.02 -3.25
C THR A 64 -4.80 -1.25 -2.19
N HIS A 65 -4.60 -2.25 -1.35
CA HIS A 65 -5.37 -2.44 -0.11
C HIS A 65 -4.87 -1.53 1.00
N ASN A 66 -3.55 -1.50 1.18
CA ASN A 66 -2.87 -0.69 2.18
C ASN A 66 -1.46 -0.37 1.70
N ALA A 67 -0.97 0.83 2.01
CA ALA A 67 0.42 1.21 1.78
C ALA A 67 0.88 2.20 2.83
N ARG A 68 2.16 2.11 3.24
CA ARG A 68 2.77 2.98 4.24
C ARG A 68 4.25 3.19 4.02
N PHE A 69 4.70 4.38 4.42
CA PHE A 69 6.11 4.75 4.52
C PHE A 69 6.54 4.89 5.97
N ASN A 70 7.73 4.41 6.30
CA ASN A 70 8.36 4.66 7.59
C ASN A 70 9.85 4.94 7.39
N VAL A 71 10.42 5.80 8.22
CA VAL A 71 11.87 5.95 8.33
C VAL A 71 12.34 5.13 9.53
N ILE A 72 13.23 4.16 9.29
CA ILE A 72 13.84 3.33 10.33
C ILE A 72 15.23 3.89 10.62
N ASP A 73 15.43 4.36 11.85
CA ASP A 73 16.72 4.91 12.30
C ASP A 73 17.70 3.82 12.70
N ASP A 74 17.22 2.87 13.51
CA ASP A 74 18.02 1.81 14.09
C ASP A 74 17.14 0.64 14.53
N LEU A 75 17.77 -0.47 14.94
CA LEU A 75 17.06 -1.61 15.49
C LEU A 75 16.80 -1.45 17.00
N PRO A 76 15.59 -1.81 17.49
CA PRO A 76 15.34 -1.84 18.92
C PRO A 76 16.12 -2.98 19.58
N PHE A 77 16.57 -2.75 20.81
CA PHE A 77 17.12 -3.82 21.63
C PHE A 77 16.02 -4.75 22.14
N ILE A 78 16.07 -6.03 21.77
CA ILE A 78 15.02 -7.03 22.05
C ILE A 78 15.22 -7.80 23.36
N GLY A 79 16.16 -7.38 24.21
CA GLY A 79 16.42 -8.01 25.51
C GLY A 79 17.48 -9.12 25.46
N ALA A 80 17.99 -9.49 26.64
CA ALA A 80 18.99 -10.54 26.77
C ALA A 80 18.42 -11.91 26.33
N PRO A 81 19.21 -12.76 25.64
CA PRO A 81 20.66 -12.67 25.41
C PRO A 81 21.06 -11.98 24.09
N ALA A 82 20.15 -11.28 23.41
CA ALA A 82 20.51 -10.57 22.18
C ALA A 82 21.55 -9.48 22.46
N LEU A 83 22.41 -9.20 21.48
CA LEU A 83 23.31 -8.05 21.50
C LEU A 83 22.63 -6.86 20.83
N TYR A 84 23.11 -5.64 21.15
CA TYR A 84 22.75 -4.47 20.36
C TYR A 84 23.24 -4.68 18.92
N ASP A 85 22.31 -4.59 17.99
CA ASP A 85 22.59 -4.57 16.55
C ASP A 85 22.25 -3.18 16.04
N HIS A 86 23.14 -2.61 15.22
CA HIS A 86 23.01 -1.25 14.73
C HIS A 86 22.95 -1.23 13.21
N LEU A 87 21.99 -0.48 12.67
CA LEU A 87 21.89 -0.28 11.24
C LEU A 87 23.05 0.57 10.72
N GLN A 88 23.59 0.19 9.56
CA GLN A 88 24.67 0.93 8.92
C GLN A 88 24.19 2.24 8.26
N ASN A 89 22.88 2.35 8.01
CA ASN A 89 22.22 3.52 7.45
C ASN A 89 20.84 3.66 8.10
N GLN A 90 20.24 4.83 7.97
CA GLN A 90 18.80 4.98 8.13
C GLN A 90 18.12 4.43 6.88
N TYR A 91 16.93 3.84 7.00
CA TYR A 91 16.25 3.20 5.88
C TYR A 91 14.84 3.74 5.67
N LEU A 92 14.44 3.88 4.41
CA LEU A 92 13.05 4.05 4.01
C LEU A 92 12.43 2.65 3.91
N LEU A 93 11.46 2.38 4.77
CA LEU A 93 10.58 1.24 4.66
C LEU A 93 9.33 1.66 3.89
N PHE A 94 9.10 1.03 2.74
CA PHE A 94 7.81 1.03 2.08
C PHE A 94 7.18 -0.35 2.21
N SER A 95 5.96 -0.41 2.72
CA SER A 95 5.21 -1.66 2.85
C SER A 95 3.84 -1.44 2.25
N CYS A 96 3.45 -2.30 1.32
CA CYS A 96 2.12 -2.28 0.74
C CYS A 96 1.57 -3.68 0.47
N VAL A 97 0.24 -3.74 0.39
CA VAL A 97 -0.52 -4.92 -0.02
C VAL A 97 -1.33 -4.55 -1.26
N PHE A 98 -1.21 -5.35 -2.31
CA PHE A 98 -1.92 -5.11 -3.56
C PHE A 98 -2.45 -6.40 -4.22
N ASP A 99 -3.39 -6.24 -5.14
CA ASP A 99 -4.01 -7.34 -5.90
C ASP A 99 -3.08 -7.96 -6.95
N THR A 100 -3.10 -9.28 -7.03
CA THR A 100 -2.40 -10.12 -8.02
C THR A 100 -3.38 -10.99 -8.80
N GLY A 101 -2.94 -11.55 -9.94
CA GLY A 101 -3.80 -12.34 -10.83
C GLY A 101 -4.69 -11.50 -11.75
N ASN A 102 -4.39 -10.21 -11.86
CA ASN A 102 -5.02 -9.25 -12.77
C ASN A 102 -4.16 -8.97 -14.01
N SER A 103 -2.90 -9.41 -14.05
CA SER A 103 -2.10 -9.32 -15.25
C SER A 103 -2.42 -10.47 -16.21
N ASN A 104 -2.33 -10.19 -17.51
CA ASN A 104 -2.48 -11.18 -18.58
C ASN A 104 -1.34 -12.23 -18.58
N ALA A 105 -0.39 -12.09 -17.67
CA ALA A 105 0.81 -12.88 -17.54
C ALA A 105 0.74 -13.74 -16.28
N SER A 106 1.17 -14.99 -16.37
CA SER A 106 0.93 -16.01 -15.34
C SER A 106 1.89 -15.94 -14.14
N SER A 107 2.59 -14.83 -13.89
CA SER A 107 3.64 -14.75 -12.88
C SER A 107 3.52 -13.56 -11.92
N VAL A 108 3.98 -13.76 -10.68
CA VAL A 108 3.94 -12.77 -9.61
C VAL A 108 4.83 -11.57 -9.93
N GLU A 109 5.91 -11.79 -10.68
CA GLU A 109 6.80 -10.76 -11.20
C GLU A 109 6.04 -9.80 -12.13
N ALA A 110 5.18 -10.33 -13.00
CA ALA A 110 4.41 -9.51 -13.93
C ALA A 110 3.32 -8.70 -13.20
N ASP A 111 2.68 -9.29 -12.19
CA ASP A 111 1.74 -8.57 -11.32
C ASP A 111 2.46 -7.42 -10.56
N LEU A 112 3.67 -7.67 -10.04
CA LEU A 112 4.49 -6.63 -9.40
C LEU A 112 4.85 -5.52 -10.39
N ASP A 113 5.27 -5.85 -11.60
CA ASP A 113 5.62 -4.87 -12.62
C ASP A 113 4.42 -4.02 -13.04
N ALA A 114 3.25 -4.64 -13.21
CA ALA A 114 1.99 -3.96 -13.50
C ALA A 114 1.57 -3.02 -12.36
N TYR A 115 1.73 -3.44 -11.11
CA TYR A 115 1.47 -2.58 -9.95
C TYR A 115 2.42 -1.37 -9.92
N LEU A 116 3.72 -1.58 -10.12
CA LEU A 116 4.71 -0.50 -10.14
C LEU A 116 4.51 0.46 -11.32
N GLN A 117 4.01 -0.02 -12.45
CA GLN A 117 3.60 0.83 -13.57
C GLN A 117 2.42 1.73 -13.19
N GLN A 118 1.40 1.20 -12.51
CA GLN A 118 0.25 2.01 -12.04
C GLN A 118 0.69 3.05 -11.02
N MET A 119 1.56 2.66 -10.09
CA MET A 119 2.16 3.58 -9.12
C MET A 119 2.97 4.68 -9.80
N PHE A 120 3.78 4.33 -10.81
CA PHE A 120 4.55 5.30 -11.59
C PHE A 120 3.66 6.30 -12.34
N ALA A 121 2.53 5.84 -12.88
CA ALA A 121 1.57 6.70 -13.57
C ALA A 121 0.77 7.59 -12.59
N ALA A 122 0.41 7.08 -11.42
CA ALA A 122 -0.42 7.78 -10.44
C ALA A 122 0.34 8.85 -9.65
N MET A 123 1.62 8.64 -9.35
CA MET A 123 2.39 9.51 -8.44
C MET A 123 3.87 9.74 -8.87
N PRO A 124 4.15 10.12 -10.13
CA PRO A 124 5.53 10.24 -10.62
C PRO A 124 6.36 11.29 -9.86
N GLU A 125 5.76 12.41 -9.48
CA GLU A 125 6.44 13.44 -8.70
C GLU A 125 6.77 12.96 -7.29
N ASP A 126 5.83 12.30 -6.61
CA ASP A 126 6.04 11.81 -5.26
C ASP A 126 7.03 10.65 -5.23
N ILE A 127 7.13 9.86 -6.31
CA ILE A 127 8.21 8.88 -6.48
C ILE A 127 9.58 9.55 -6.38
N THR A 128 9.74 10.68 -7.08
CA THR A 128 11.01 11.42 -7.03
C THR A 128 11.21 12.10 -5.67
N LYS A 129 10.17 12.74 -5.12
CA LYS A 129 10.24 13.46 -3.83
C LYS A 129 10.54 12.53 -2.66
N ILE A 130 10.03 11.29 -2.66
CA ILE A 130 10.19 10.34 -1.57
C ILE A 130 11.46 9.50 -1.76
N TRP A 131 11.55 8.73 -2.85
CA TRP A 131 12.66 7.81 -3.06
C TRP A 131 13.93 8.50 -3.57
N GLY A 132 13.86 9.74 -4.07
CA GLY A 132 15.04 10.54 -4.42
C GLY A 132 15.97 10.81 -3.23
N HIS A 133 15.50 10.60 -2.00
CA HIS A 133 16.33 10.61 -0.80
C HIS A 133 17.10 9.30 -0.54
N CYS A 134 16.86 8.24 -1.31
CA CYS A 134 17.51 6.93 -1.16
C CYS A 134 18.78 6.80 -2.00
N VAL A 135 19.71 5.97 -1.53
CA VAL A 135 20.93 5.61 -2.26
C VAL A 135 20.55 4.82 -3.52
N ASP A 136 21.28 5.04 -4.62
CA ASP A 136 21.06 4.41 -5.93
C ASP A 136 19.70 4.65 -6.57
N PHE A 137 18.92 5.63 -6.10
CA PHE A 137 17.70 6.06 -6.79
C PHE A 137 18.05 6.56 -8.20
N PRO A 138 17.35 6.10 -9.25
CA PRO A 138 17.75 6.36 -10.64
C PRO A 138 17.52 7.81 -11.06
N GLU A 139 18.53 8.38 -11.71
CA GLU A 139 18.47 9.70 -12.36
C GLU A 139 19.08 9.56 -13.77
N PRO A 140 18.32 9.77 -14.87
CA PRO A 140 16.90 10.17 -14.91
C PRO A 140 15.94 9.03 -14.49
N LEU A 141 14.80 9.42 -13.91
CA LEU A 141 13.76 8.48 -13.51
C LEU A 141 13.01 7.95 -14.75
N THR A 142 13.04 6.64 -14.95
CA THR A 142 12.25 5.91 -15.96
C THR A 142 11.50 4.76 -15.29
N LEU A 143 10.40 4.29 -15.88
CA LEU A 143 9.63 3.16 -15.35
C LEU A 143 10.49 1.90 -15.14
N PRO A 144 11.30 1.44 -16.13
CA PRO A 144 12.15 0.27 -15.92
C PRO A 144 13.17 0.48 -14.79
N ALA A 145 13.80 1.64 -14.73
CA ALA A 145 14.78 1.94 -13.68
C ALA A 145 14.13 1.98 -12.28
N PHE A 146 12.88 2.46 -12.18
CA PHE A 146 12.12 2.42 -10.94
C PHE A 146 11.76 0.99 -10.52
N GLN A 147 11.30 0.16 -11.47
CA GLN A 147 11.02 -1.26 -11.21
C GLN A 147 12.27 -1.99 -10.72
N ASP A 148 13.42 -1.79 -11.38
CA ASP A 148 14.69 -2.39 -10.98
C ASP A 148 15.14 -1.91 -9.60
N PHE A 149 14.99 -0.62 -9.31
CA PHE A 149 15.28 -0.05 -7.99
C PHE A 149 14.42 -0.71 -6.89
N VAL A 150 13.12 -0.83 -7.11
CA VAL A 150 12.20 -1.45 -6.14
C VAL A 150 12.56 -2.92 -5.92
N LYS A 151 12.78 -3.69 -7.00
CA LYS A 151 13.16 -5.10 -6.92
C LYS A 151 14.50 -5.30 -6.21
N LYS A 152 15.47 -4.40 -6.43
CA LYS A 152 16.79 -4.44 -5.76
C LYS A 152 16.69 -4.32 -4.24
N TYR A 153 15.81 -3.45 -3.74
CA TYR A 153 15.64 -3.19 -2.31
C TYR A 153 14.45 -3.92 -1.68
N GLN A 154 13.76 -4.76 -2.45
CA GLN A 154 12.70 -5.59 -1.93
C GLN A 154 13.26 -6.68 -1.00
N ILE A 155 12.57 -6.91 0.12
CA ILE A 155 12.85 -8.02 1.02
C ILE A 155 11.76 -9.09 0.91
N SER A 156 12.16 -10.36 1.06
CA SER A 156 11.19 -11.47 1.15
C SER A 156 10.63 -11.53 2.56
N GLY A 157 9.30 -11.55 2.68
CA GLY A 157 8.62 -11.93 3.90
C GLY A 157 8.78 -13.42 4.16
N GLY A 158 8.86 -13.80 5.45
CA GLY A 158 8.84 -15.21 5.85
C GLY A 158 7.43 -15.81 5.86
N LEU A 159 6.43 -15.00 6.26
CA LEU A 159 5.01 -15.36 6.36
C LEU A 159 4.17 -14.10 6.11
N PHE A 160 3.63 -13.93 4.90
CA PHE A 160 2.68 -12.86 4.62
C PHE A 160 1.24 -13.33 4.85
N PHE A 161 0.48 -12.53 5.61
CA PHE A 161 -0.94 -12.73 5.85
C PHE A 161 -1.71 -11.50 5.36
N ALA A 162 -2.75 -11.74 4.55
CA ALA A 162 -3.67 -10.72 4.10
C ALA A 162 -5.01 -10.90 4.80
N ASP A 163 -5.63 -9.80 5.22
CA ASP A 163 -6.93 -9.84 5.93
C ASP A 163 -8.06 -10.35 5.04
N TYR A 164 -7.99 -10.03 3.73
CA TYR A 164 -8.97 -10.44 2.72
C TYR A 164 -8.26 -11.08 1.51
N PRO A 165 -7.72 -12.30 1.66
CA PRO A 165 -6.84 -12.88 0.65
C PRO A 165 -7.57 -13.21 -0.66
N ASP A 166 -8.88 -13.41 -0.62
CA ASP A 166 -9.70 -13.78 -1.78
C ASP A 166 -10.53 -12.62 -2.33
N ASN A 167 -10.33 -11.40 -1.82
CA ASN A 167 -11.04 -10.21 -2.28
C ASN A 167 -10.10 -9.18 -2.90
N SER A 168 -10.52 -8.62 -4.04
CA SER A 168 -9.79 -7.51 -4.66
C SER A 168 -9.97 -6.20 -3.89
N ALA A 169 -9.03 -5.27 -4.06
CA ALA A 169 -9.14 -3.92 -3.49
C ALA A 169 -10.43 -3.20 -3.97
N GLU A 170 -10.90 -3.51 -5.19
CA GLU A 170 -12.20 -3.05 -5.69
C GLU A 170 -13.38 -3.63 -4.90
N GLN A 171 -13.39 -4.93 -4.62
CA GLN A 171 -14.45 -5.58 -3.85
C GLN A 171 -14.48 -5.10 -2.39
N VAL A 172 -13.32 -4.91 -1.77
CA VAL A 172 -13.21 -4.36 -0.41
C VAL A 172 -13.76 -2.94 -0.39
N ARG A 173 -13.34 -2.08 -1.33
CA ARG A 173 -13.85 -0.72 -1.49
C ARG A 173 -15.36 -0.69 -1.75
N ARG A 174 -15.88 -1.60 -2.57
CA ARG A 174 -17.32 -1.75 -2.78
C ARG A 174 -18.06 -2.11 -1.49
N SER A 175 -17.52 -3.02 -0.70
CA SER A 175 -18.12 -3.43 0.58
C SER A 175 -18.13 -2.28 1.60
N LEU A 176 -17.03 -1.51 1.67
CA LEU A 176 -16.94 -0.31 2.52
C LEU A 176 -17.93 0.78 2.08
N PHE A 177 -18.09 0.97 0.77
CA PHE A 177 -19.10 1.86 0.22
C PHE A 177 -20.51 1.48 0.71
N GLU A 178 -20.88 0.21 0.51
CA GLU A 178 -22.19 -0.32 0.87
C GLU A 178 -22.46 -0.18 2.37
N GLN A 179 -21.46 -0.49 3.20
CA GLN A 179 -21.53 -0.30 4.64
C GLN A 179 -21.81 1.17 5.00
N LYS A 180 -21.08 2.12 4.40
CA LYS A 180 -21.26 3.57 4.65
C LYS A 180 -22.65 4.04 4.23
N GLN A 181 -23.12 3.62 3.05
CA GLN A 181 -24.46 3.97 2.56
C GLN A 181 -25.56 3.38 3.46
N PHE A 182 -25.38 2.15 3.93
CA PHE A 182 -26.32 1.50 4.85
C PHE A 182 -26.36 2.19 6.21
N ILE A 183 -25.20 2.59 6.77
CA ILE A 183 -25.15 3.37 8.01
C ILE A 183 -25.91 4.69 7.86
N HIS A 184 -25.69 5.42 6.75
CA HIS A 184 -26.43 6.65 6.47
C HIS A 184 -27.94 6.42 6.37
N PHE A 185 -28.37 5.34 5.72
CA PHE A 185 -29.77 4.94 5.68
C PHE A 185 -30.31 4.67 7.09
N ALA A 186 -29.59 3.87 7.89
CA ALA A 186 -30.01 3.49 9.24
C ALA A 186 -30.17 4.71 10.16
N ILE A 187 -29.24 5.67 10.12
CA ILE A 187 -29.33 6.93 10.87
C ILE A 187 -30.59 7.70 10.46
N LYS A 188 -30.80 7.89 9.14
CA LYS A 188 -32.00 8.59 8.65
C LYS A 188 -33.29 7.88 9.04
N ALA A 189 -33.31 6.56 9.01
CA ALA A 189 -34.46 5.75 9.37
C ALA A 189 -34.82 5.84 10.87
N GLN A 190 -33.83 6.07 11.74
CA GLN A 190 -34.05 6.27 13.18
C GLN A 190 -34.74 7.60 13.50
N ASP A 191 -34.50 8.64 12.69
CA ASP A 191 -35.16 9.95 12.83
C ASP A 191 -36.64 9.92 12.44
N ILE A 192 -37.07 8.88 11.72
CA ILE A 192 -38.47 8.68 11.33
C ILE A 192 -39.26 8.05 12.49
N LYS A 193 -39.28 8.71 13.65
CA LYS A 193 -40.16 8.33 14.77
C LYS A 193 -41.61 8.29 14.28
N GLY A 194 -42.22 7.11 14.29
CA GLY A 194 -43.63 6.91 13.95
C GLY A 194 -43.92 6.53 12.49
N SER A 195 -42.93 6.13 11.70
CA SER A 195 -43.23 5.53 10.39
C SER A 195 -43.80 4.12 10.54
N GLU A 196 -44.92 3.88 9.87
CA GLU A 196 -45.53 2.55 9.74
C GLU A 196 -44.50 1.55 9.16
N PRO A 197 -44.41 0.31 9.67
CA PRO A 197 -43.47 -0.70 9.19
C PRO A 197 -43.46 -0.92 7.66
N ALA A 198 -44.60 -0.67 7.02
CA ALA A 198 -44.73 -0.73 5.56
C ALA A 198 -43.89 0.35 4.84
N GLN A 199 -43.80 1.56 5.40
CA GLN A 199 -43.02 2.65 4.83
C GLN A 199 -41.52 2.39 4.94
N LEU A 200 -41.04 1.95 6.12
CA LEU A 200 -39.64 1.58 6.32
C LEU A 200 -39.20 0.47 5.35
N LYS A 201 -40.07 -0.52 5.13
CA LYS A 201 -39.84 -1.59 4.14
C LYS A 201 -39.73 -1.03 2.73
N ALA A 202 -40.63 -0.13 2.32
CA ALA A 202 -40.60 0.50 0.99
C ALA A 202 -39.31 1.33 0.79
N ASP A 203 -38.94 2.12 1.80
CA ASP A 203 -37.73 2.96 1.78
C ASP A 203 -36.46 2.11 1.70
N PHE A 204 -36.41 1.01 2.45
CA PHE A 204 -35.29 0.07 2.37
C PHE A 204 -35.16 -0.56 0.98
N TYR A 205 -36.26 -0.97 0.33
CA TYR A 205 -36.19 -1.50 -1.03
C TYR A 205 -35.73 -0.45 -2.04
N ALA A 206 -36.21 0.79 -1.92
CA ALA A 206 -35.77 1.89 -2.76
C ALA A 206 -34.27 2.16 -2.58
N PHE A 207 -33.81 2.23 -1.33
CA PHE A 207 -32.39 2.34 -0.98
C PHE A 207 -31.55 1.22 -1.60
N TYR A 208 -31.95 -0.04 -1.39
CA TYR A 208 -31.21 -1.20 -1.88
C TYR A 208 -31.15 -1.23 -3.41
N LYS A 209 -32.25 -0.88 -4.10
CA LYS A 209 -32.28 -0.78 -5.56
C LYS A 209 -31.35 0.31 -6.08
N THR A 210 -31.28 1.46 -5.41
CA THR A 210 -30.32 2.52 -5.76
C THR A 210 -28.88 2.05 -5.53
N LEU A 211 -28.61 1.41 -4.39
CA LEU A 211 -27.28 0.91 -4.04
C LEU A 211 -26.77 -0.13 -5.03
N ALA A 212 -27.62 -1.09 -5.42
CA ALA A 212 -27.30 -2.14 -6.38
C ALA A 212 -26.96 -1.60 -7.79
N ASN A 213 -27.53 -0.47 -8.18
CA ASN A 213 -27.28 0.17 -9.48
C ASN A 213 -26.14 1.21 -9.43
N THR A 214 -25.64 1.56 -8.24
CA THR A 214 -24.53 2.51 -8.10
C THR A 214 -23.23 1.80 -8.47
N PRO A 215 -22.37 2.35 -9.35
CA PRO A 215 -21.10 1.72 -9.69
C PRO A 215 -20.15 1.69 -8.48
N THR A 216 -19.15 0.81 -8.52
CA THR A 216 -18.08 0.83 -7.52
C THR A 216 -17.36 2.18 -7.57
N PRO A 217 -17.27 2.91 -6.44
CA PRO A 217 -16.59 4.21 -6.43
C PRO A 217 -15.11 4.04 -6.80
N PRO A 218 -14.47 4.97 -7.52
CA PRO A 218 -13.07 4.84 -7.95
C PRO A 218 -12.08 4.79 -6.77
N ALA A 219 -10.82 4.42 -7.05
CA ALA A 219 -9.76 4.49 -6.06
C ALA A 219 -9.64 5.92 -5.51
N GLY A 220 -9.32 6.05 -4.22
CA GLY A 220 -9.22 7.35 -3.57
C GLY A 220 -10.55 8.08 -3.35
N SER A 221 -11.72 7.47 -3.56
CA SER A 221 -13.02 8.17 -3.38
C SER A 221 -13.78 7.84 -2.09
N ILE A 222 -13.31 6.86 -1.32
CA ILE A 222 -13.98 6.40 -0.10
C ILE A 222 -12.99 6.42 1.06
N ILE A 223 -13.37 7.19 2.08
CA ILE A 223 -12.86 7.10 3.45
C ILE A 223 -14.06 7.05 4.38
#